data_AF-A0A914DDD0-F1
#
_entry.id   AF-A0A914DDD0-F1
#
_cell.length_a   1.000
_cell.length_b   1.000
_cell.length_c   1.000
_cell.angle_alpha   90.00
_cell.angle_beta   90.00
_cell.angle_gamma   90.00
#
_symmetry.space_group_name_H-M   'P 1'
#
loop_
_entity.id
_entity.type
_entity.pdbx_description
1 polymer ?
#
loop_
_entity_poly.entity_id
_entity_poly.type
_entity_poly.pdbx_seq_one_letter_code
_entity_poly.pdbx_strand_id
1 'polypeptide(L)'
;MKEQEKTNLGILDHNILQVDAPSPPLKPSFCQLTSKPFTFIGCVIQNDKIYVNKEPIRALTEDELEQLETFMKQVDDYEKQVQLVE
;
A
#
# COMPACT_ATOMS: atom_id res chain seq x y z
N MET A 1 -2.11 -45.38 4.17
CA MET A 1 -3.57 -45.39 4.42
C MET A 1 -3.84 -44.63 5.71
N LYS A 2 -4.84 -43.73 5.71
CA LYS A 2 -5.55 -43.08 6.83
C LYS A 2 -4.75 -42.01 7.60
N GLU A 3 -5.11 -40.72 7.64
CA GLU A 3 -6.35 -40.01 8.06
C GLU A 3 -6.39 -39.69 9.56
N GLN A 4 -6.39 -38.36 9.87
CA GLN A 4 -7.01 -37.64 11.01
C GLN A 4 -6.56 -37.99 12.46
N GLU A 5 -6.67 -37.18 13.54
CA GLU A 5 -7.11 -35.81 13.86
C GLU A 5 -6.95 -35.63 15.41
N LYS A 6 -6.72 -34.38 15.91
CA LYS A 6 -6.94 -33.84 17.29
C LYS A 6 -6.10 -34.48 18.44
N THR A 7 -5.76 -33.85 19.58
CA THR A 7 -6.24 -32.69 20.34
C THR A 7 -5.23 -32.38 21.47
N ASN A 8 -5.27 -31.14 21.99
CA ASN A 8 -4.98 -30.71 23.37
C ASN A 8 -3.56 -30.86 23.99
N LEU A 9 -3.00 -29.71 24.38
CA LEU A 9 -2.28 -29.53 25.65
C LEU A 9 -2.41 -28.03 25.99
N GLY A 10 -3.25 -27.59 26.92
CA GLY A 10 -3.07 -27.78 28.36
C GLY A 10 -2.61 -26.45 28.95
N ILE A 11 -3.47 -25.78 29.71
CA ILE A 11 -3.23 -24.48 30.37
C ILE A 11 -2.07 -24.59 31.36
N LEU A 12 -1.14 -23.62 31.36
CA LEU A 12 -0.38 -23.20 32.55
C LEU A 12 -0.13 -21.69 32.50
N ASP A 13 -0.78 -20.96 33.40
CA ASP A 13 -0.48 -19.57 33.71
C ASP A 13 0.92 -19.44 34.35
N HIS A 14 1.68 -18.42 33.95
CA HIS A 14 2.28 -17.39 34.83
C HIS A 14 3.39 -16.60 34.11
N ASN A 15 3.18 -15.27 34.04
CA ASN A 15 4.12 -14.22 33.61
C ASN A 15 4.57 -14.25 32.14
N ILE A 16 3.67 -13.85 31.26
CA ILE A 16 4.10 -13.15 30.04
C ILE A 16 4.63 -11.79 30.49
N LEU A 17 5.92 -11.54 30.25
CA LEU A 17 6.47 -10.20 30.24
C LEU A 17 5.61 -9.38 29.28
N GLN A 18 4.64 -8.62 29.80
CA GLN A 18 4.09 -7.48 29.08
C GLN A 18 5.27 -6.55 28.86
N VAL A 19 5.94 -6.73 27.72
CA VAL A 19 6.84 -5.71 27.21
C VAL A 19 5.91 -4.54 26.97
N ASP A 20 5.99 -3.54 27.85
CA ASP A 20 5.34 -2.24 27.70
C ASP A 20 5.89 -1.59 26.44
N ALA A 21 5.46 -2.10 25.29
CA ALA A 21 5.86 -1.59 24.00
C ALA A 21 5.29 -0.18 23.89
N PRO A 22 6.11 0.83 23.59
CA PRO A 22 5.61 2.17 23.41
C PRO A 22 4.54 2.16 22.31
N SER A 23 3.50 2.97 22.51
CA SER A 23 2.50 3.17 21.46
C SER A 23 3.20 3.67 20.19
N PRO A 24 2.73 3.26 18.99
CA PRO A 24 3.29 3.75 17.74
C PRO A 24 3.26 5.29 17.70
N PRO A 25 4.30 5.93 17.14
CA PRO A 25 4.32 7.38 17.02
C PRO A 25 3.17 7.87 16.15
N LEU A 26 2.62 9.04 16.49
CA LEU A 26 1.65 9.70 15.64
C LEU A 26 2.32 10.17 14.35
N LYS A 27 1.60 10.02 13.25
CA LYS A 27 2.04 10.53 11.96
C LYS A 27 2.20 12.06 12.05
N PRO A 28 3.36 12.62 11.64
CA PRO A 28 3.57 14.06 11.68
C PRO A 28 2.62 14.83 10.76
N SER A 29 2.28 16.07 11.13
CA SER A 29 1.38 16.94 10.36
C SER A 29 1.91 17.35 8.99
N PHE A 30 3.24 17.36 8.82
CA PHE A 30 3.88 17.64 7.53
C PHE A 30 3.78 16.47 6.54
N CYS A 31 3.47 15.26 7.00
CA CYS A 31 3.22 14.12 6.14
C CYS A 31 1.78 14.18 5.60
N GLN A 32 1.49 15.04 4.63
CA GLN A 32 0.15 15.10 4.02
C GLN A 32 0.13 14.13 2.84
N LEU A 33 -0.32 12.89 3.08
CA LEU A 33 -0.55 11.94 1.98
C LEU A 33 -1.91 12.28 1.39
N THR A 34 -1.92 13.09 0.34
CA THR A 34 -3.14 13.47 -0.38
C THR A 34 -3.59 12.38 -1.33
N SER A 35 -2.66 11.60 -1.88
CA SER A 35 -2.94 10.49 -2.77
C SER A 35 -1.91 9.36 -2.64
N LYS A 36 -2.32 8.15 -3.04
CA LYS A 36 -1.42 7.00 -3.20
C LYS A 36 -0.49 7.28 -4.39
N PRO A 37 0.82 7.03 -4.29
CA PRO A 37 1.72 7.20 -5.43
C PRO A 37 1.37 6.19 -6.51
N PHE A 38 1.51 6.61 -7.77
CA PHE A 38 1.41 5.74 -8.92
C PHE A 38 2.81 5.25 -9.30
N THR A 39 3.02 3.93 -9.33
CA THR A 39 4.34 3.33 -9.58
C THR A 39 4.37 2.66 -10.94
N PHE A 40 5.26 3.12 -11.80
CA PHE A 40 5.66 2.47 -13.04
C PHE A 40 7.04 1.83 -12.88
N ILE A 41 7.41 0.91 -13.78
CA ILE A 41 8.78 0.39 -13.83
C ILE A 41 9.71 1.56 -14.13
N GLY A 42 10.56 1.92 -13.17
CA GLY A 42 11.55 3.00 -13.29
C GLY A 42 11.04 4.42 -12.96
N CYS A 43 9.78 4.59 -12.57
CA CYS A 43 9.19 5.92 -12.33
C CYS A 43 8.11 5.87 -11.26
N VAL A 44 8.09 6.84 -10.35
CA VAL A 44 7.02 7.03 -9.37
C VAL A 44 6.43 8.41 -9.56
N ILE A 45 5.11 8.48 -9.65
CA ILE A 45 4.36 9.73 -9.69
C ILE A 45 3.68 9.95 -8.34
N GLN A 46 3.94 11.10 -7.72
CA GLN A 46 3.30 11.47 -6.46
C GLN A 46 3.20 13.00 -6.35
N ASN A 47 2.01 13.50 -5.99
CA ASN A 47 1.72 14.94 -5.85
C ASN A 47 2.22 15.74 -7.06
N ASP A 48 1.82 15.27 -8.26
CA ASP A 48 2.14 15.86 -9.56
C ASP A 48 3.64 15.93 -9.88
N LYS A 49 4.48 15.19 -9.15
CA LYS A 49 5.92 15.12 -9.35
C LYS A 49 6.35 13.75 -9.81
N ILE A 50 7.29 13.75 -10.75
CA ILE A 50 7.95 12.56 -11.25
C ILE A 50 9.21 12.32 -10.41
N TYR A 51 9.33 11.09 -9.92
CA TYR A 51 10.50 10.60 -9.22
C TYR A 51 11.13 9.44 -10.00
N VAL A 52 12.42 9.54 -10.29
CA VAL A 52 13.22 8.48 -10.91
C VAL A 52 14.35 8.13 -9.96
N ASN A 53 14.55 6.84 -9.67
CA ASN A 53 15.55 6.40 -8.69
C ASN A 53 15.44 7.11 -7.32
N LYS A 54 14.21 7.47 -6.92
CA LYS A 54 13.87 8.20 -5.68
C LYS A 54 14.25 9.69 -5.69
N GLU A 55 14.73 10.21 -6.80
CA GLU A 55 15.04 11.64 -6.96
C GLU A 55 13.91 12.36 -7.70
N PRO A 56 13.46 13.53 -7.21
CA PRO A 56 12.48 14.34 -7.93
C PRO A 56 13.15 14.97 -9.16
N ILE A 57 12.62 14.67 -10.34
CA ILE A 57 13.20 15.22 -11.58
C ILE A 57 12.47 16.47 -12.06
N ARG A 58 11.14 16.49 -11.98
CA ARG A 58 10.27 17.64 -12.34
C ARG A 58 8.82 17.39 -11.93
N ALA A 59 7.99 18.43 -12.04
CA ALA A 59 6.55 18.28 -12.05
C ALA A 59 6.03 17.78 -13.41
N LEU A 60 4.86 17.16 -13.41
CA LEU A 60 4.08 16.89 -14.61
C LEU A 60 3.63 18.21 -15.25
N THR A 61 3.50 18.22 -16.58
CA THR A 61 2.78 19.28 -17.28
C THR A 61 1.27 19.06 -17.17
N GLU A 62 0.47 20.06 -17.55
CA GLU A 62 -0.99 19.93 -17.61
C GLU A 62 -1.42 18.77 -18.54
N ASP A 63 -0.84 18.70 -19.74
CA ASP A 63 -1.10 17.60 -20.69
C ASP A 63 -0.74 16.21 -20.11
N GLU A 64 0.31 16.11 -19.29
CA GLU A 64 0.72 14.85 -18.67
C GLU A 64 -0.18 14.49 -17.48
N LEU A 65 -0.71 15.48 -16.76
CA LEU A 65 -1.72 15.27 -15.73
C LEU A 65 -3.01 14.70 -16.35
N GLU A 66 -3.48 15.25 -17.46
CA GLU A 66 -4.66 14.73 -18.17
C GLU A 66 -4.45 13.28 -18.67
N GLN A 67 -3.26 12.97 -19.16
CA GLN A 67 -2.88 11.61 -19.55
C GLN A 67 -2.87 10.66 -18.35
N LEU A 68 -2.34 11.10 -17.21
CA LEU A 68 -2.32 10.31 -15.98
C LEU A 68 -3.73 10.03 -15.47
N GLU A 69 -4.62 11.03 -15.46
CA GLU A 69 -6.03 10.85 -15.08
C GLU A 69 -6.75 9.85 -16.00
N THR A 70 -6.53 9.97 -17.31
CA THR A 70 -7.07 9.03 -18.30
C THR A 70 -6.59 7.61 -18.04
N PHE A 71 -5.29 7.44 -17.79
CA PHE A 71 -4.71 6.15 -17.46
C PHE A 71 -5.30 5.57 -16.16
N MET A 72 -5.45 6.38 -15.11
CA MET A 72 -6.02 5.94 -13.84
C MET A 72 -7.46 5.43 -14.01
N LYS A 73 -8.26 6.08 -14.85
CA LYS A 73 -9.61 5.63 -15.18
C LYS A 73 -9.59 4.28 -15.91
N GLN A 74 -8.69 4.09 -16.87
CA GLN A 74 -8.55 2.83 -17.60
C GLN A 74 -8.15 1.67 -16.69
N VAL A 75 -7.27 1.92 -15.71
CA VAL A 75 -6.90 0.92 -14.69
C VAL A 75 -8.10 0.56 -13.82
N ASP A 76 -8.85 1.54 -13.32
CA ASP A 76 -10.05 1.30 -12.50
C ASP A 76 -11.11 0.49 -13.28
N ASP A 77 -11.35 0.83 -14.55
CA ASP A 77 -12.26 0.10 -15.42
C ASP A 77 -11.79 -1.35 -15.66
N TYR A 78 -10.48 -1.56 -15.84
CA TYR A 78 -9.89 -2.89 -15.99
C TYR A 78 -9.97 -3.72 -14.70
N GLU A 79 -9.59 -3.14 -13.56
CA GLU A 79 -9.62 -3.82 -12.26
C GLU A 79 -11.03 -4.26 -11.90
N LYS A 80 -12.05 -3.42 -12.14
CA LYS A 80 -13.46 -3.79 -11.99
C LYS A 80 -13.83 -4.97 -12.86
N GLN A 81 -13.41 -4.99 -14.12
CA GLN A 81 -13.70 -6.09 -15.02
C GLN A 81 -13.02 -7.39 -14.57
N VAL A 82 -11.75 -7.35 -14.19
CA VAL A 82 -10.99 -8.53 -13.74
C VAL A 82 -11.52 -9.06 -12.40
N GLN A 83 -11.85 -8.20 -11.44
CA GLN A 83 -12.42 -8.62 -10.16
C GLN A 83 -13.82 -9.23 -10.27
N LEU A 84 -14.58 -8.92 -11.33
CA LEU A 84 -15.88 -9.55 -11.62
C LEU A 84 -15.75 -10.96 -12.23
N VAL A 85 -14.54 -11.45 -12.49
CA VAL A 85 -14.28 -12.79 -13.07
C VAL A 85 -13.87 -13.82 -12.01
N GLU A 86 -13.85 -13.47 -10.72
CA GLU A 86 -13.67 -14.44 -9.61
C GLU A 86 -14.99 -14.95 -9.01
#